data_AF-A0A2N6E655-F1
#
_entry.id   AF-A0A2N6E655-F1
#
_cell.length_a   1.000
_cell.length_b   1.000
_cell.length_c   1.000
_cell.angle_alpha   90.00
_cell.angle_beta   90.00
_cell.angle_gamma   90.00
#
_symmetry.space_group_name_H-M   'P 1'
#
loop_
_entity.id
_entity.type
_entity.pdbx_description
1 polymer ?
#
loop_
_entity_poly.entity_id
_entity_poly.type
_entity_poly.pdbx_seq_one_letter_code
_entity_poly.pdbx_strand_id
1 'polypeptide(L)'
;MLAMGSHPASGFSDFFSEGSVPRAKILLVDDLEFFLEVEKDYLKQTPATIYTARNGEEALQIAARERPDLIFMDLNMPVMDGITCCRHLKADPVLKTIPVIMVIACSEEGDALKCRDAGCQEVLIKPVPRRDFLAFGNRYLFNIDRREKRLSLGTRVRCQTGRGDFEALSVDLSQSGIYLKSRQAVTPGESVTISFDLPGGSPSVKGVQGRVAWLNQEFPRRNPSMPAGFGVEFLLINPESANALRLFLESGAWRLQTAVEEPSHDKEDSSAPCARSGG
;
A
#
# COMPACT_ATOMS: atom_id res chain seq x y z
N MET A 1 -0.03 -51.58 -33.84
CA MET A 1 0.85 -51.69 -32.65
C MET A 1 1.86 -50.56 -32.74
N LEU A 2 1.89 -49.72 -31.71
CA LEU A 2 2.57 -48.43 -31.62
C LEU A 2 4.11 -48.53 -31.63
N ALA A 3 4.79 -47.60 -32.30
CA ALA A 3 6.09 -47.02 -31.89
C ALA A 3 6.43 -45.81 -32.80
N MET A 4 6.36 -44.58 -32.26
CA MET A 4 7.52 -43.74 -31.90
C MET A 4 8.21 -43.08 -33.10
N GLY A 5 7.62 -41.98 -33.57
CA GLY A 5 8.32 -40.99 -34.40
C GLY A 5 9.06 -40.00 -33.49
N SER A 6 10.38 -40.03 -33.57
CA SER A 6 11.33 -39.12 -32.92
C SER A 6 11.19 -37.70 -33.47
N HIS A 7 10.87 -36.73 -32.61
CA HIS A 7 11.00 -35.30 -32.93
C HIS A 7 12.46 -34.85 -32.78
N PRO A 8 13.03 -34.16 -33.80
CA PRO A 8 14.28 -33.44 -33.62
C PRO A 8 14.06 -32.17 -32.81
N ALA A 9 14.98 -31.91 -31.89
CA ALA A 9 15.13 -30.65 -31.20
C ALA A 9 15.63 -29.58 -32.17
N SER A 10 14.89 -28.48 -32.31
CA SER A 10 15.45 -27.21 -32.80
C SER A 10 14.54 -26.02 -32.47
N GLY A 11 15.09 -25.09 -31.69
CA GLY A 11 14.81 -23.66 -31.81
C GLY A 11 13.56 -23.13 -31.13
N PHE A 12 13.67 -22.72 -29.87
CA PHE A 12 12.90 -21.60 -29.34
C PHE A 12 13.72 -20.90 -28.24
N SER A 13 14.86 -20.36 -28.65
CA SER A 13 15.56 -19.30 -27.92
C SER A 13 15.05 -17.95 -28.42
N ASP A 14 14.70 -17.10 -27.46
CA ASP A 14 14.40 -15.67 -27.56
C ASP A 14 13.05 -15.29 -28.17
N PHE A 15 12.09 -14.88 -27.32
CA PHE A 15 11.18 -13.73 -27.52
C PHE A 15 10.25 -13.55 -26.30
N PHE A 16 10.83 -13.25 -25.13
CA PHE A 16 10.10 -12.51 -24.09
C PHE A 16 10.94 -11.29 -23.73
N SER A 17 10.79 -10.23 -24.52
CA SER A 17 11.13 -8.89 -24.03
C SER A 17 10.20 -8.61 -22.85
N GLU A 18 10.76 -8.38 -21.67
CA GLU A 18 10.05 -7.85 -20.50
C GLU A 18 9.49 -6.47 -20.86
N GLY A 19 8.33 -6.44 -21.51
CA GLY A 19 7.58 -5.22 -21.76
C GLY A 19 7.11 -4.66 -20.42
N SER A 20 7.80 -3.63 -19.94
CA SER A 20 7.39 -2.85 -18.77
C SER A 20 5.93 -2.40 -18.94
N VAL A 21 5.05 -2.84 -18.05
CA VAL A 21 3.67 -2.33 -18.00
C VAL A 21 3.74 -0.79 -17.88
N PRO A 22 3.06 -0.02 -18.74
CA PRO A 22 3.13 1.44 -18.71
C PRO A 22 2.78 1.96 -17.30
N ARG A 23 3.70 2.71 -16.70
CA ARG A 23 3.52 3.30 -15.38
C ARG A 23 2.56 4.48 -15.52
N ALA A 24 1.48 4.49 -14.75
CA ALA A 24 0.50 5.58 -14.76
C ALA A 24 1.21 6.92 -14.50
N LYS A 25 0.73 8.01 -15.09
CA LYS A 25 1.29 9.36 -14.94
C LYS A 25 0.30 10.22 -14.17
N ILE A 26 0.75 10.85 -13.09
CA ILE A 26 -0.08 11.75 -12.28
C ILE A 26 0.60 13.12 -12.28
N LEU A 27 -0.17 14.18 -12.50
CA LEU A 27 0.30 15.56 -12.39
C LEU A 27 -0.33 16.20 -11.16
N LEU A 28 0.52 16.73 -10.27
CA LEU A 28 0.13 17.52 -9.11
C LEU A 28 0.39 19.00 -9.42
N VAL A 29 -0.57 19.87 -9.19
CA VAL A 29 -0.47 21.29 -9.53
C VAL A 29 -0.82 22.12 -8.31
N ASP A 30 0.15 22.84 -7.76
CA ASP A 30 -0.01 23.71 -6.59
C ASP A 30 1.18 24.68 -6.54
N ASP A 31 0.93 25.96 -6.25
CA ASP A 31 1.99 26.97 -6.22
C ASP A 31 2.86 26.90 -4.96
N LEU A 32 2.33 26.27 -3.91
CA LEU A 32 2.99 26.04 -2.64
C LEU A 32 3.67 24.67 -2.62
N GLU A 33 5.01 24.69 -2.65
CA GLU A 33 5.84 23.48 -2.64
C GLU A 33 5.49 22.52 -1.48
N PHE A 34 5.08 23.07 -0.34
CA PHE A 34 4.65 22.26 0.82
C PHE A 34 3.52 21.28 0.48
N PHE A 35 2.49 21.71 -0.26
CA PHE A 35 1.38 20.83 -0.63
C PHE A 35 1.80 19.81 -1.68
N LEU A 36 2.62 20.20 -2.66
CA LEU A 36 3.19 19.27 -3.64
C LEU A 36 3.97 18.14 -2.95
N GLU A 37 4.79 18.45 -1.95
CA GLU A 37 5.56 17.45 -1.20
C GLU A 37 4.66 16.51 -0.38
N VAL A 38 3.63 17.05 0.28
CA VAL A 38 2.65 16.23 1.01
C VAL A 38 1.90 15.27 0.08
N GLU A 39 1.45 15.74 -1.08
CA GLU A 39 0.72 14.93 -2.06
C GLU A 39 1.62 13.89 -2.75
N LYS A 40 2.89 14.25 -3.06
CA LYS A 40 3.92 13.30 -3.50
C LYS A 40 4.10 12.18 -2.46
N ASP A 41 4.18 12.54 -1.18
CA ASP A 41 4.32 11.57 -0.08
C ASP A 41 3.11 10.64 0.01
N TYR A 42 1.89 11.15 -0.25
CA TYR A 42 0.69 10.32 -0.30
C TYR A 42 0.78 9.24 -1.38
N LEU A 43 1.33 9.59 -2.54
CA LEU A 43 1.49 8.75 -3.73
C LEU A 43 2.81 7.96 -3.78
N LYS A 44 3.70 8.09 -2.80
CA LYS A 44 5.05 7.48 -2.83
C LYS A 44 5.06 5.96 -3.09
N GLN A 45 4.03 5.26 -2.63
CA GLN A 45 3.86 3.80 -2.83
C GLN A 45 3.01 3.44 -4.06
N THR A 46 2.47 4.43 -4.77
CA THR A 46 1.73 4.23 -6.01
C THR A 46 2.73 3.98 -7.15
N PRO A 47 2.56 2.92 -7.96
CA PRO A 47 3.39 2.71 -9.16
C PRO A 47 2.98 3.69 -10.27
N ALA A 48 3.20 4.99 -10.04
CA ALA A 48 2.90 6.07 -10.96
C ALA A 48 4.07 7.07 -11.05
N THR A 49 4.35 7.57 -12.24
CA THR A 49 5.27 8.69 -12.48
C THR A 49 4.57 9.98 -12.11
N ILE A 50 5.16 10.71 -11.16
CA ILE A 50 4.60 11.95 -10.64
C ILE A 50 5.29 13.12 -11.34
N TYR A 51 4.50 14.01 -11.92
CA TYR A 51 4.92 15.31 -12.41
C TYR A 51 4.35 16.40 -11.51
N THR A 52 5.02 17.54 -11.46
CA THR A 52 4.54 18.71 -10.72
C THR A 52 4.53 19.95 -11.58
N ALA A 53 3.59 20.85 -11.31
CA ALA A 53 3.55 22.20 -11.83
C ALA A 53 3.18 23.18 -10.71
N ARG A 54 3.62 24.43 -10.84
CA ARG A 54 3.40 25.49 -9.84
C ARG A 54 2.35 26.52 -10.24
N ASN A 55 1.73 26.35 -11.41
CA ASN A 55 0.62 27.17 -11.92
C ASN A 55 -0.04 26.47 -13.12
N GLY A 56 -1.15 27.04 -13.59
CA GLY A 56 -1.89 26.50 -14.73
C GLY A 56 -1.13 26.47 -16.07
N GLU A 57 -0.25 27.45 -16.36
CA GLU A 57 0.51 27.45 -17.62
C GLU A 57 1.53 26.31 -17.68
N GLU A 58 2.28 26.11 -16.59
CA GLU A 58 3.21 25.00 -16.46
C GLU A 58 2.46 23.66 -16.52
N ALA A 59 1.29 23.57 -15.88
CA ALA A 59 0.45 22.39 -15.91
C ALA A 59 0.01 22.03 -17.34
N LEU A 60 -0.41 23.01 -18.15
CA LEU A 60 -0.78 22.80 -19.55
C LEU A 60 0.41 22.34 -20.39
N GLN A 61 1.59 22.94 -20.21
CA GLN A 61 2.80 22.54 -20.93
C GLN A 61 3.20 21.09 -20.62
N ILE A 62 3.14 20.70 -19.35
CA ILE A 62 3.41 19.33 -18.92
C ILE A 62 2.33 18.38 -19.41
N ALA A 63 1.05 18.76 -19.33
CA ALA A 63 -0.05 17.93 -19.79
C ALA A 63 0.04 17.62 -21.29
N ALA A 64 0.40 18.62 -22.11
CA ALA A 64 0.60 18.45 -23.54
C ALA A 64 1.74 17.49 -23.88
N ARG A 65 2.85 17.57 -23.13
CA ARG A 65 4.05 16.74 -23.35
C ARG A 65 3.89 15.33 -22.80
N GLU A 66 3.42 15.21 -21.57
CA GLU A 66 3.47 13.95 -20.81
C GLU A 66 2.18 13.17 -20.86
N ARG A 67 1.05 13.85 -21.12
CA ARG A 67 -0.31 13.27 -21.15
C ARG A 67 -0.60 12.47 -19.88
N PRO A 68 -0.68 13.13 -18.71
CA PRO A 68 -0.96 12.46 -17.46
C PRO A 68 -2.32 11.75 -17.52
N ASP A 69 -2.42 10.64 -16.80
CA ASP A 69 -3.66 9.88 -16.67
C ASP A 69 -4.58 10.47 -15.58
N LEU A 70 -4.07 11.34 -14.71
CA LEU A 70 -4.82 12.06 -13.67
C LEU A 70 -4.13 13.37 -13.28
N ILE A 71 -4.92 14.40 -12.98
CA ILE A 71 -4.44 15.69 -12.48
C ILE A 71 -5.12 16.00 -11.14
N PHE A 72 -4.32 16.29 -10.10
CA PHE A 72 -4.77 17.02 -8.91
C PHE A 72 -4.34 18.48 -9.06
N MET A 73 -5.27 19.42 -8.93
CA MET A 73 -5.00 20.82 -9.25
C MET A 73 -5.56 21.74 -8.18
N ASP A 74 -4.69 22.57 -7.61
CA ASP A 74 -5.08 23.69 -6.78
C ASP A 74 -5.86 24.73 -7.58
N LEU A 75 -6.79 25.41 -6.92
CA LEU A 75 -7.60 26.44 -7.55
C LEU A 75 -6.88 27.79 -7.61
N ASN A 76 -6.21 28.20 -6.53
CA ASN A 76 -5.71 29.55 -6.32
C ASN A 76 -4.21 29.62 -6.56
N MET A 77 -3.81 29.76 -7.82
CA MET A 77 -2.40 29.84 -8.21
C MET A 77 -2.11 31.15 -8.96
N PRO A 78 -0.87 31.67 -8.87
CA PRO A 78 -0.44 32.81 -9.68
C PRO A 78 -0.36 32.44 -11.16
N VAL A 79 -0.29 33.46 -12.03
CA VAL A 79 -0.18 33.34 -13.50
C VAL A 79 -1.46 32.80 -14.16
N MET A 80 -1.89 31.60 -13.79
CA MET A 80 -3.13 30.98 -14.25
C MET A 80 -3.73 30.12 -13.14
N ASP A 81 -4.98 30.42 -12.79
CA ASP A 81 -5.75 29.70 -11.79
C ASP A 81 -6.22 28.31 -12.28
N GLY A 82 -6.58 27.44 -11.35
CA GLY A 82 -6.96 26.07 -11.63
C GLY A 82 -8.24 25.93 -12.46
N ILE A 83 -9.21 26.85 -12.31
CA ILE A 83 -10.46 26.82 -13.10
C ILE A 83 -10.15 27.15 -14.56
N THR A 84 -9.37 28.20 -14.81
CA THR A 84 -8.93 28.59 -16.15
C THR A 84 -8.11 27.47 -16.79
N CYS A 85 -7.15 26.90 -16.07
CA CYS A 85 -6.37 25.75 -16.54
C CYS A 85 -7.27 24.54 -16.88
N CYS A 86 -8.25 24.22 -16.02
CA CYS A 86 -9.20 23.14 -16.28
C CYS A 86 -9.98 23.37 -17.58
N ARG A 87 -10.48 24.58 -17.82
CA ARG A 87 -11.19 24.90 -19.08
C ARG A 87 -10.31 24.69 -20.30
N HIS A 88 -9.04 25.10 -20.23
CA HIS A 88 -8.09 24.86 -21.32
C HIS A 88 -7.85 23.37 -21.56
N LEU A 89 -7.64 22.58 -20.50
CA LEU A 89 -7.52 21.12 -20.60
C LEU A 89 -8.76 20.49 -21.25
N LYS A 90 -9.96 20.93 -20.87
CA LYS A 90 -11.23 20.39 -21.39
C LYS A 90 -11.59 20.87 -22.79
N ALA A 91 -11.08 22.01 -23.22
CA ALA A 91 -11.24 22.51 -24.58
C ALA A 91 -10.32 21.81 -25.59
N ASP A 92 -9.16 21.30 -25.14
CA ASP A 92 -8.21 20.59 -25.99
C ASP A 92 -8.72 19.17 -26.35
N PRO A 93 -8.86 18.82 -27.65
CA PRO A 93 -9.36 17.51 -28.06
C PRO A 93 -8.54 16.30 -27.57
N VAL A 94 -7.24 16.49 -27.32
CA VAL A 94 -6.30 15.47 -26.86
C VAL A 94 -6.30 15.37 -25.33
N LEU A 95 -6.45 16.49 -24.62
CA LEU A 95 -6.32 16.53 -23.16
C LEU A 95 -7.67 16.44 -22.42
N LYS A 96 -8.80 16.70 -23.11
CA LYS A 96 -10.13 16.78 -22.47
C LYS A 96 -10.56 15.56 -21.68
N THR A 97 -10.05 14.38 -22.05
CA THR A 97 -10.38 13.11 -21.40
C THR A 97 -9.61 12.90 -20.09
N ILE A 98 -8.55 13.67 -19.83
CA ILE A 98 -7.76 13.55 -18.61
C ILE A 98 -8.62 13.98 -17.42
N PRO A 99 -8.83 13.12 -16.41
CA PRO A 99 -9.58 13.48 -15.22
C PRO A 99 -8.82 14.52 -14.39
N VAL A 100 -9.54 15.53 -13.92
CA VAL A 100 -9.07 16.64 -13.10
C VAL A 100 -9.83 16.63 -11.78
N ILE A 101 -9.11 16.50 -10.68
CA ILE A 101 -9.62 16.65 -9.32
C ILE A 101 -9.14 18.01 -8.82
N MET A 102 -10.08 18.93 -8.60
CA MET A 102 -9.75 20.24 -8.04
C MET A 102 -9.49 20.11 -6.53
N VAL A 103 -8.51 20.82 -6.01
CA VAL A 103 -8.17 20.90 -4.59
C VAL A 103 -8.30 22.37 -4.16
N ILE A 104 -9.19 22.67 -3.21
CA ILE A 104 -9.56 24.06 -2.88
C ILE A 104 -9.36 24.35 -1.39
N ALA A 105 -8.85 25.53 -1.04
CA ALA A 105 -8.57 25.91 0.36
C ALA A 105 -9.84 26.16 1.19
N CYS A 106 -10.89 26.70 0.58
CA CYS A 106 -12.16 27.01 1.20
C CYS A 106 -13.27 26.80 0.17
N SER A 107 -14.44 26.31 0.57
CA SER A 107 -15.63 26.35 -0.28
C SER A 107 -16.44 27.59 0.07
N GLU A 108 -16.16 28.72 -0.58
CA GLU A 108 -17.17 29.77 -0.65
C GLU A 108 -18.40 29.23 -1.40
N GLU A 109 -19.59 29.75 -1.12
CA GLU A 109 -20.81 29.35 -1.82
C GLU A 109 -20.61 29.54 -3.34
N GLY A 110 -20.55 28.43 -4.06
CA GLY A 110 -20.44 28.41 -5.52
C GLY A 110 -19.07 28.04 -6.08
N ASP A 111 -17.98 27.99 -5.32
CA ASP A 111 -16.66 27.64 -5.89
C ASP A 111 -16.60 26.20 -6.39
N ALA A 112 -17.18 25.26 -5.64
CA ALA A 112 -17.31 23.88 -6.08
C ALA A 112 -18.18 23.76 -7.36
N LEU A 113 -19.18 24.63 -7.52
CA LEU A 113 -20.01 24.67 -8.72
C LEU A 113 -19.22 25.21 -9.91
N LYS A 114 -18.50 26.33 -9.75
CA LYS A 114 -17.62 26.90 -10.79
C LYS A 114 -16.56 25.89 -11.26
N CYS A 115 -16.01 25.09 -10.35
CA CYS A 115 -15.07 24.02 -10.69
C CYS A 115 -15.72 22.94 -11.56
N ARG A 116 -16.91 22.47 -11.17
CA ARG A 116 -17.67 21.48 -11.94
C ARG A 116 -18.06 22.03 -13.31
N ASP A 117 -18.45 23.29 -13.40
CA ASP A 117 -18.79 23.96 -14.66
C ASP A 117 -17.57 24.12 -15.58
N ALA A 118 -16.36 24.20 -15.01
CA ALA A 118 -15.10 24.13 -15.78
C ALA A 118 -14.75 22.72 -16.27
N GLY A 119 -15.54 21.70 -15.89
CA GLY A 119 -15.42 20.32 -16.35
C GLY A 119 -14.53 19.43 -15.49
N CYS A 120 -14.14 19.88 -14.28
CA CYS A 120 -13.44 19.00 -13.34
C CYS A 120 -14.38 17.87 -12.87
N GLN A 121 -13.79 16.71 -12.57
CA GLN A 121 -14.55 15.52 -12.21
C GLN A 121 -14.97 15.55 -10.73
N GLU A 122 -14.11 16.05 -9.86
CA GLU A 122 -14.29 16.06 -8.41
C GLU A 122 -13.66 17.30 -7.79
N VAL A 123 -14.07 17.62 -6.56
CA VAL A 123 -13.53 18.72 -5.77
C VAL A 123 -13.18 18.20 -4.37
N LEU A 124 -11.95 18.45 -3.93
CA LEU A 124 -11.43 18.18 -2.58
C LEU A 124 -11.24 19.50 -1.85
N ILE A 125 -11.53 19.52 -0.55
CA ILE A 125 -11.35 20.70 0.29
C ILE A 125 -10.13 20.49 1.18
N LYS A 126 -9.20 21.45 1.19
CA LYS A 126 -8.04 21.45 2.08
C LYS A 126 -8.49 21.73 3.53
N PRO A 127 -7.83 21.13 4.53
CA PRO A 127 -6.75 20.16 4.40
C PRO A 127 -7.26 18.81 3.88
N VAL A 128 -6.58 18.26 2.85
CA VAL A 128 -6.98 16.98 2.26
C VAL A 128 -6.28 15.84 3.01
N PRO A 129 -7.00 14.98 3.75
CA PRO A 129 -6.39 13.84 4.39
C PRO A 129 -5.96 12.80 3.33
N ARG A 130 -4.81 12.17 3.54
CA ARG A 130 -4.24 11.12 2.67
C ARG A 130 -5.26 10.09 2.18
N ARG A 131 -6.15 9.64 3.07
CA ARG A 131 -7.19 8.66 2.77
C ARG A 131 -8.10 9.13 1.64
N ASP A 132 -8.55 10.38 1.70
CA ASP A 132 -9.52 10.92 0.76
C ASP A 132 -8.82 11.23 -0.57
N PHE A 133 -7.61 11.80 -0.53
CA PHE A 133 -6.76 11.99 -1.72
C PHE A 133 -6.58 10.69 -2.53
N LEU A 134 -6.12 9.61 -1.89
CA LEU A 134 -5.97 8.30 -2.51
C LEU A 134 -7.32 7.70 -2.92
N ALA A 135 -8.38 8.02 -2.17
CA ALA A 135 -9.69 7.51 -2.48
C ALA A 135 -10.24 8.04 -3.80
N PHE A 136 -10.11 9.34 -4.03
CA PHE A 136 -10.57 9.96 -5.26
C PHE A 136 -9.67 9.62 -6.45
N GLY A 137 -8.35 9.58 -6.26
CA GLY A 137 -7.43 9.10 -7.31
C GLY A 137 -7.81 7.71 -7.83
N ASN A 138 -8.09 6.76 -6.93
CA ASN A 138 -8.45 5.39 -7.29
C ASN A 138 -9.77 5.25 -8.08
N ARG A 139 -10.62 6.27 -8.13
CA ARG A 139 -11.84 6.23 -8.97
C ARG A 139 -11.51 6.35 -10.46
N TYR A 140 -10.39 7.00 -10.78
CA TYR A 140 -9.99 7.31 -12.14
C TYR A 140 -8.77 6.51 -12.59
N LEU A 141 -7.95 6.07 -11.64
CA LEU A 141 -6.82 5.18 -11.88
C LEU A 141 -6.92 3.98 -10.95
N PHE A 142 -7.45 2.87 -11.46
CA PHE A 142 -7.67 1.61 -10.71
C PHE A 142 -6.39 1.00 -10.10
N ASN A 143 -5.20 1.45 -10.53
CA ASN A 143 -3.88 1.06 -10.00
C ASN A 143 -3.32 2.03 -8.94
N ILE A 144 -4.10 3.02 -8.48
CA ILE A 144 -3.77 3.78 -7.26
C ILE A 144 -4.03 2.86 -6.06
N ASP A 145 -2.99 2.12 -5.69
CA ASP A 145 -3.04 1.11 -4.63
C ASP A 145 -3.49 1.74 -3.29
N ARG A 146 -4.64 1.27 -2.78
CA ARG A 146 -5.19 1.66 -1.47
C ARG A 146 -4.70 0.76 -0.33
N ARG A 147 -3.82 -0.21 -0.55
CA ARG A 147 -3.34 -1.12 0.48
C ARG A 147 -1.85 -0.92 0.64
N GLU A 148 -1.41 -0.47 1.81
CA GLU A 148 0.01 -0.68 2.16
C GLU A 148 0.31 -2.17 1.96
N LYS A 149 1.36 -2.46 1.19
CA LYS A 149 1.80 -3.85 0.97
C LYS A 149 2.03 -4.50 2.33
N ARG A 150 1.16 -5.46 2.66
CA ARG A 150 1.24 -6.24 3.90
C ARG A 150 2.03 -7.50 3.62
N LEU A 151 3.15 -7.64 4.32
CA LEU A 151 4.00 -8.81 4.26
C LEU A 151 3.49 -9.86 5.26
N SER A 152 3.20 -11.07 4.77
CA SER A 152 2.98 -12.20 5.65
C SER A 152 4.26 -12.54 6.41
N LEU A 153 4.18 -12.46 7.74
CA LEU A 153 5.32 -12.64 8.63
C LEU A 153 4.84 -13.40 9.87
N GLY A 154 5.59 -14.41 10.30
CA GLY A 154 5.31 -15.18 11.51
C GLY A 154 6.35 -14.96 12.62
N THR A 155 6.75 -13.72 12.86
CA THR A 155 7.74 -13.41 13.90
C THR A 155 7.08 -13.24 15.27
N ARG A 156 7.82 -13.51 16.35
CA ARG A 156 7.35 -13.23 17.70
C ARG A 156 7.44 -11.73 17.99
N VAL A 157 6.37 -11.22 18.57
CA VAL A 157 6.21 -9.80 18.91
C VAL A 157 5.97 -9.71 20.41
N ARG A 158 6.87 -9.01 21.11
CA ARG A 158 6.66 -8.64 22.51
C ARG A 158 5.75 -7.42 22.57
N CYS A 159 4.68 -7.52 23.34
CA CYS A 159 3.68 -6.49 23.52
C CYS A 159 3.65 -6.09 25.00
N GLN A 160 3.58 -4.79 25.27
CA GLN A 160 3.41 -4.23 26.61
C GLN A 160 2.17 -3.35 26.60
N THR A 161 1.24 -3.59 27.50
CA THR A 161 0.07 -2.72 27.70
C THR A 161 -0.04 -2.33 29.17
N GLY A 162 -1.01 -1.46 29.50
CA GLY A 162 -1.32 -1.15 30.90
C GLY A 162 -1.75 -2.36 31.75
N ARG A 163 -2.03 -3.50 31.12
CA ARG A 163 -2.43 -4.76 31.78
C ARG A 163 -1.27 -5.73 31.99
N GLY A 164 -0.08 -5.43 31.46
CA GLY A 164 1.12 -6.25 31.56
C GLY A 164 1.70 -6.64 30.19
N ASP A 165 2.74 -7.46 30.25
CA ASP A 165 3.54 -7.87 29.11
C ASP A 165 3.12 -9.25 28.61
N PHE A 166 3.09 -9.43 27.29
CA PHE A 166 2.78 -10.70 26.64
C PHE A 166 3.46 -10.83 25.27
N GLU A 167 3.49 -12.05 24.73
CA GLU A 167 3.96 -12.31 23.38
C GLU A 167 2.80 -12.64 22.43
N ALA A 168 2.93 -12.21 21.19
CA ALA A 168 2.03 -12.52 20.09
C ALA A 168 2.81 -12.95 18.85
N LEU A 169 2.14 -13.58 17.90
CA LEU A 169 2.74 -13.91 16.60
C LEU A 169 2.24 -12.91 15.57
N SER A 170 3.12 -12.29 14.78
CA SER A 170 2.64 -11.53 13.62
C SER A 170 1.98 -12.48 12.63
N VAL A 171 1.03 -11.97 11.84
CA VAL A 171 0.48 -12.67 10.67
C VAL A 171 0.79 -11.86 9.43
N ASP A 172 0.62 -10.55 9.53
CA ASP A 172 1.02 -9.60 8.52
C ASP A 172 1.61 -8.33 9.14
N LEU A 173 2.41 -7.62 8.33
CA LEU A 173 3.14 -6.42 8.73
C LEU A 173 3.17 -5.42 7.56
N SER A 174 2.93 -4.15 7.84
CA SER A 174 3.12 -3.02 6.93
C SER A 174 3.90 -1.89 7.61
N GLN A 175 4.05 -0.74 6.94
CA GLN A 175 4.76 0.40 7.53
C GLN A 175 3.95 1.08 8.64
N SER A 176 2.63 1.06 8.57
CA SER A 176 1.74 1.68 9.56
C SER A 176 1.08 0.73 10.54
N GLY A 177 1.32 -0.58 10.45
CA GLY A 177 0.67 -1.50 11.38
C GLY A 177 1.04 -2.96 11.21
N ILE A 178 0.54 -3.76 12.12
CA ILE A 178 0.79 -5.20 12.21
C ILE A 178 -0.48 -5.91 12.68
N TYR A 179 -0.74 -7.09 12.15
CA TYR A 179 -1.77 -7.97 12.69
C TYR A 179 -1.13 -9.06 13.54
N LEU A 180 -1.62 -9.18 14.78
CA LEU A 180 -1.10 -10.08 15.79
C LEU A 180 -2.09 -11.20 16.09
N LYS A 181 -1.68 -12.45 15.89
CA LYS A 181 -2.35 -13.64 16.41
C LYS A 181 -2.05 -13.76 17.90
N SER A 182 -3.08 -13.55 18.72
CA SER A 182 -3.02 -13.71 20.18
C SER A 182 -4.43 -13.84 20.77
N ARG A 183 -4.52 -14.59 21.88
CA ARG A 183 -5.73 -14.72 22.69
C ARG A 183 -5.73 -13.78 23.91
N GLN A 184 -4.70 -12.96 24.07
CA GLN A 184 -4.64 -11.99 25.16
C GLN A 184 -5.80 -11.01 25.05
N ALA A 185 -6.49 -10.77 26.16
CA ALA A 185 -7.58 -9.80 26.23
C ALA A 185 -7.01 -8.38 26.10
N VAL A 186 -7.40 -7.68 25.03
CA VAL A 186 -7.06 -6.28 24.75
C VAL A 186 -8.31 -5.53 24.31
N THR A 187 -8.35 -4.21 24.51
CA THR A 187 -9.50 -3.36 24.15
C THR A 187 -9.19 -2.50 22.92
N PRO A 188 -10.13 -2.29 21.97
CA PRO A 188 -9.95 -1.29 20.91
C PRO A 188 -9.63 0.08 21.52
N GLY A 189 -8.65 0.78 20.94
CA GLY A 189 -8.15 2.04 21.47
C GLY A 189 -7.08 1.92 22.56
N GLU A 190 -6.84 0.72 23.10
CA GLU A 190 -5.78 0.50 24.10
C GLU A 190 -4.40 0.76 23.48
N SER A 191 -3.58 1.51 24.22
CA SER A 191 -2.18 1.74 23.86
C SER A 191 -1.36 0.47 24.09
N VAL A 192 -0.54 0.14 23.09
CA VAL A 192 0.34 -1.02 23.13
C VAL A 192 1.73 -0.62 22.64
N THR A 193 2.75 -0.98 23.39
CA THR A 193 4.14 -0.86 22.94
C THR A 193 4.57 -2.21 22.40
N ILE A 194 5.09 -2.27 21.17
CA ILE A 194 5.55 -3.52 20.56
C ILE A 194 7.04 -3.49 20.21
N SER A 195 7.67 -4.66 20.32
CA SER A 195 9.05 -4.90 19.86
C SER A 195 9.18 -6.29 19.24
N PHE A 196 9.88 -6.40 18.13
CA PHE A 196 10.05 -7.66 17.40
C PHE A 196 11.31 -7.67 16.54
N ASP A 197 11.80 -8.87 16.27
CA ASP A 197 12.94 -9.07 15.38
C ASP A 197 12.46 -9.24 13.94
N LEU A 198 13.12 -8.52 13.03
CA LEU A 198 12.93 -8.67 11.60
C LEU A 198 13.79 -9.86 11.12
N PRO A 199 13.25 -10.77 10.31
CA PRO A 199 14.01 -11.92 9.83
C PRO A 199 15.21 -11.55 8.94
N GLY A 200 16.08 -12.54 8.70
CA GLY A 200 17.20 -12.41 7.77
C GLY A 200 18.35 -11.53 8.28
N GLY A 201 18.51 -11.41 9.60
CA GLY A 201 19.55 -10.57 10.21
C GLY A 201 19.27 -9.07 10.14
N SER A 202 18.05 -8.68 9.81
CA SER A 202 17.61 -7.28 9.78
C SER A 202 17.57 -6.69 11.19
N PRO A 203 17.80 -5.37 11.36
CA PRO A 203 17.72 -4.74 12.68
C PRO A 203 16.33 -4.91 13.32
N SER A 204 16.29 -5.16 14.62
CA SER A 204 15.02 -5.33 15.35
C SER A 204 14.22 -4.02 15.40
N VAL A 205 12.90 -4.14 15.34
CA VAL A 205 11.96 -3.05 15.58
C VAL A 205 11.69 -2.98 17.09
N LYS A 206 11.98 -1.84 17.72
CA LYS A 206 11.92 -1.69 19.18
C LYS A 206 10.99 -0.54 19.59
N GLY A 207 10.19 -0.78 20.62
CA GLY A 207 9.45 0.25 21.34
C GLY A 207 8.45 1.05 20.49
N VAL A 208 7.82 0.41 19.50
CA VAL A 208 6.80 1.07 18.68
C VAL A 208 5.56 1.29 19.53
N GLN A 209 5.15 2.54 19.72
CA GLN A 209 3.89 2.86 20.35
C GLN A 209 2.78 2.76 19.31
N GLY A 210 1.83 1.89 19.56
CA GLY A 210 0.66 1.68 18.73
C GLY A 210 -0.62 1.72 19.52
N ARG A 211 -1.72 1.60 18.79
CA ARG A 211 -3.06 1.49 19.33
C ARG A 211 -3.74 0.26 18.74
N VAL A 212 -4.45 -0.48 19.57
CA VAL A 212 -5.31 -1.58 19.12
C VAL A 212 -6.42 -0.99 18.25
N ALA A 213 -6.31 -1.17 16.94
CA ALA A 213 -7.22 -0.57 15.98
C ALA A 213 -8.51 -1.37 15.80
N TRP A 214 -8.43 -2.71 15.95
CA TRP A 214 -9.58 -3.61 15.82
C TRP A 214 -9.26 -5.01 16.36
N LEU A 215 -10.31 -5.74 16.76
CA LEU A 215 -10.22 -7.12 17.25
C LEU A 215 -10.76 -8.12 16.23
N ASN A 216 -10.28 -9.36 16.32
CA ASN A 216 -10.80 -10.54 15.63
C ASN A 216 -10.89 -11.75 16.58
N GLN A 217 -11.16 -11.50 17.87
CA GLN A 217 -11.14 -12.52 18.93
C GLN A 217 -12.53 -13.10 19.24
N GLU A 218 -13.60 -12.32 19.05
CA GLU A 218 -14.97 -12.72 19.37
C GLU A 218 -15.57 -13.60 18.28
N PHE A 219 -16.47 -14.52 18.68
CA PHE A 219 -17.25 -15.33 17.74
C PHE A 219 -18.67 -14.76 17.59
N PRO A 220 -19.18 -14.57 16.36
CA PRO A 220 -18.50 -14.82 15.08
C PRO A 220 -17.39 -13.80 14.79
N ARG A 221 -16.28 -14.26 14.22
CA ARG A 221 -15.10 -13.42 13.93
C ARG A 221 -15.36 -12.48 12.77
N ARG A 222 -14.94 -11.22 12.92
CA ARG A 222 -15.04 -10.18 11.87
C ARG A 222 -14.35 -10.59 10.57
N ASN A 223 -13.21 -11.25 10.67
CA ASN A 223 -12.53 -11.85 9.52
C ASN A 223 -12.25 -13.35 9.79
N PRO A 224 -13.08 -14.26 9.26
CA PRO A 224 -12.91 -15.70 9.45
C PRO A 224 -11.60 -16.27 8.85
N SER A 225 -11.04 -15.61 7.83
CA SER A 225 -9.81 -16.08 7.16
C SER A 225 -8.54 -15.75 7.95
N MET A 226 -8.63 -14.90 8.98
CA MET A 226 -7.53 -14.56 9.87
C MET A 226 -7.67 -15.30 11.20
N PRO A 227 -6.56 -15.68 11.86
CA PRO A 227 -6.62 -16.33 13.17
C PRO A 227 -7.14 -15.36 14.24
N ALA A 228 -7.55 -15.86 15.41
CA ALA A 228 -7.95 -14.99 16.52
C ALA A 228 -6.78 -14.07 16.92
N GLY A 229 -7.07 -12.77 17.04
CA GLY A 229 -6.03 -11.76 17.13
C GLY A 229 -6.56 -10.34 17.08
N PHE A 230 -5.66 -9.38 16.89
CA PHE A 230 -5.98 -7.96 16.82
C PHE A 230 -5.02 -7.21 15.90
N GLY A 231 -5.51 -6.14 15.28
CA GLY A 231 -4.71 -5.22 14.50
C GLY A 231 -4.16 -4.09 15.36
N VAL A 232 -2.88 -3.78 15.20
CA VAL A 232 -2.23 -2.64 15.84
C VAL A 232 -1.85 -1.62 14.77
N GLU A 233 -2.30 -0.38 14.95
CA GLU A 233 -1.86 0.78 14.18
C GLU A 233 -0.67 1.42 14.89
N PHE A 234 0.40 1.73 14.16
CA PHE A 234 1.57 2.40 14.69
C PHE A 234 1.31 3.90 14.79
N LEU A 235 1.50 4.45 15.99
CA LEU A 235 1.33 5.88 16.26
C LEU A 235 2.68 6.59 16.33
N LEU A 236 3.64 6.01 17.06
CA LEU A 236 5.00 6.53 17.19
C LEU A 236 6.01 5.40 17.06
N ILE A 237 6.98 5.61 16.18
CA ILE A 237 8.08 4.70 15.93
C ILE A 237 9.37 5.52 15.89
N ASN A 238 10.43 5.04 16.55
CA ASN A 238 11.71 5.71 16.50
C ASN A 238 12.32 5.63 15.08
N PRO A 239 13.14 6.60 14.66
CA PRO A 239 13.67 6.64 13.30
C PRO A 239 14.48 5.40 12.88
N GLU A 240 15.23 4.79 13.81
CA GLU A 240 16.02 3.60 13.54
C GLU A 240 15.13 2.41 13.18
N SER A 241 14.10 2.16 14.00
CA SER A 241 13.11 1.10 13.78
C SER A 241 12.23 1.37 12.55
N ALA A 242 11.87 2.63 12.29
CA ALA A 242 11.12 3.01 11.09
C ALA A 242 11.93 2.72 9.82
N ASN A 243 13.22 3.06 9.82
CA ASN A 243 14.10 2.80 8.69
C ASN A 243 14.35 1.30 8.51
N ALA A 244 14.57 0.54 9.59
CA ALA A 244 14.73 -0.91 9.55
C ALA A 244 13.49 -1.60 8.95
N LEU A 245 12.29 -1.22 9.42
CA LEU A 245 11.03 -1.73 8.91
C LEU A 245 10.83 -1.40 7.43
N ARG A 246 11.11 -0.15 7.03
CA ARG A 246 11.02 0.30 5.64
C ARG A 246 11.95 -0.49 4.73
N LEU A 247 13.24 -0.59 5.08
CA LEU A 247 14.23 -1.34 4.30
C LEU A 247 13.88 -2.82 4.20
N PHE A 248 13.38 -3.44 5.27
CA PHE A 248 12.94 -4.83 5.24
C PHE A 248 11.77 -5.06 4.28
N LEU A 249 10.75 -4.20 4.32
CA LEU A 249 9.58 -4.30 3.42
C LEU A 249 9.96 -4.05 1.94
N GLU A 250 10.93 -3.16 1.69
CA GLU A 250 11.42 -2.81 0.34
C GLU A 250 12.39 -3.85 -0.24
N SER A 251 13.31 -4.39 0.58
CA SER A 251 14.40 -5.28 0.13
C SER A 251 13.93 -6.59 -0.50
N GLY A 252 12.71 -7.03 -0.19
CA GLY A 252 12.25 -8.35 -0.60
C GLY A 252 13.00 -9.50 0.10
N ALA A 253 13.80 -9.24 1.14
CA ALA A 253 14.54 -10.26 1.90
C ALA A 253 13.63 -11.35 2.48
N TRP A 254 12.35 -11.05 2.67
CA TRP A 254 11.29 -12.00 3.03
C TRP A 254 10.98 -13.05 1.95
N ARG A 255 11.26 -12.79 0.67
CA ARG A 255 11.02 -13.74 -0.45
C ARG A 255 11.89 -14.98 -0.38
N LEU A 256 13.04 -14.90 0.30
CA LEU A 256 13.94 -16.02 0.52
C LEU A 256 13.48 -16.94 1.66
N GLN A 257 12.45 -16.54 2.43
CA GLN A 257 11.93 -17.33 3.55
C GLN A 257 10.68 -18.15 3.21
N THR A 258 9.99 -17.85 2.11
CA THR A 258 8.85 -18.67 1.65
C THR A 258 9.27 -19.98 0.97
N ALA A 259 10.58 -20.28 0.90
CA ALA A 259 11.13 -21.45 0.22
C ALA A 259 11.66 -22.54 1.16
N VAL A 260 11.32 -22.53 2.47
CA VAL A 260 11.79 -23.56 3.40
C VAL A 260 10.63 -24.20 4.17
N GLU A 261 10.46 -25.50 3.90
CA GLU A 261 9.78 -26.57 4.64
C GLU A 261 8.23 -26.60 4.66
N GLU A 262 7.66 -27.18 3.60
CA GLU A 262 6.51 -28.09 3.78
C GLU A 262 7.02 -29.30 4.61
N PRO A 263 6.37 -29.66 5.73
CA PRO A 263 6.67 -30.94 6.37
C PRO A 263 6.25 -32.05 5.40
N SER A 264 7.21 -32.90 5.03
CA SER A 264 6.94 -34.12 4.28
C SER A 264 5.86 -34.91 5.00
N HIS A 265 4.75 -35.16 4.30
CA HIS A 265 3.81 -36.20 4.67
C HIS A 265 4.50 -37.55 4.43
N ASP A 266 5.34 -37.97 5.36
CA ASP A 266 5.78 -39.36 5.40
C ASP A 266 4.71 -40.20 6.07
N LYS A 267 4.11 -41.03 5.22
CA LYS A 267 3.27 -42.16 5.57
C LYS A 267 4.08 -43.13 6.43
N GLU A 268 3.72 -43.30 7.68
CA GLU A 268 3.99 -44.56 8.38
C GLU A 268 2.78 -45.46 8.23
N ASP A 269 2.88 -46.33 7.23
CA ASP A 269 2.06 -47.51 7.06
C ASP A 269 2.83 -48.72 7.61
N SER A 270 2.17 -49.44 8.51
CA SER A 270 2.38 -50.84 8.88
C SER A 270 3.62 -51.26 9.68
N SER A 271 3.30 -52.01 10.74
CA SER A 271 3.78 -53.37 11.03
C SER A 271 4.48 -53.56 12.39
N ALA A 272 3.79 -54.35 13.23
CA ALA A 272 4.31 -54.94 14.45
C ALA A 272 5.51 -55.87 14.16
N PRO A 273 6.24 -56.29 15.22
CA PRO A 273 6.01 -57.68 15.63
C PRO A 273 5.96 -57.91 17.14
N CYS A 274 5.13 -58.90 17.44
CA CYS A 274 5.04 -59.70 18.64
C CYS A 274 6.42 -60.27 19.06
N ALA A 275 6.79 -60.19 20.33
CA ALA A 275 7.84 -61.00 20.93
C ALA A 275 7.33 -61.65 22.22
N ARG A 276 7.47 -62.97 22.25
CA ARG A 276 7.02 -63.90 23.29
C ARG A 276 8.02 -63.99 24.45
N SER A 277 7.46 -64.48 25.56
CA SER A 277 8.06 -65.10 26.74
C SER A 277 9.30 -65.98 26.52
N GLY A 278 10.22 -65.97 27.51
CA GLY A 278 11.13 -67.07 27.83
C GLY A 278 12.26 -66.66 28.78
N GLY A 279 12.21 -67.12 30.04
CA GLY A 279 13.24 -66.91 31.06
C GLY A 279 12.67 -66.80 32.46
#